data_AF-A0A7C6GLZ7-F1
#
_entry.id   AF-A0A7C6GLZ7-F1
#
_cell.length_a   1.000
_cell.length_b   1.000
_cell.length_c   1.000
_cell.angle_alpha   90.00
_cell.angle_beta   90.00
_cell.angle_gamma   90.00
#
_symmetry.space_group_name_H-M   'P 1'
#
loop_
_entity.id
_entity.type
_entity.pdbx_description
1 polymer ?
#
loop_
_entity_poly.entity_id
_entity_poly.type
_entity_poly.pdbx_seq_one_letter_code
_entity_poly.pdbx_strand_id
1 'polypeptide(L)'
;MLFPTIDELAQGKLNRYELALATAKCARLITDEYVKQRELAEKSQTGNNDADKPLMSMIDKEYRDEKAIKISINRIHRGEYVIFKDDTA
;
A
#
# COMPACT_ATOMS: atom_id res chain seq x y z
N MET A 1 -20.57 -8.58 5.02
CA MET A 1 -20.56 -7.13 4.75
C MET A 1 -19.13 -6.72 4.45
N LEU A 2 -18.89 -5.88 3.43
CA LEU A 2 -17.55 -5.38 3.12
C LEU A 2 -17.25 -4.20 4.06
N PHE A 3 -16.09 -4.22 4.70
CA PHE A 3 -15.64 -3.17 5.60
C PHE A 3 -14.25 -2.67 5.16
N PRO A 4 -13.99 -1.36 5.23
CA PRO A 4 -14.96 -0.27 5.42
C PRO A 4 -15.98 -0.19 4.28
N THR A 5 -17.13 0.40 4.56
CA THR A 5 -18.20 0.61 3.56
C THR A 5 -17.79 1.68 2.54
N ILE A 6 -18.47 1.70 1.40
CA ILE A 6 -18.20 2.70 0.35
C ILE A 6 -18.47 4.11 0.87
N ASP A 7 -19.52 4.30 1.68
CA ASP A 7 -19.87 5.62 2.22
C ASP A 7 -18.81 6.14 3.20
N GLU A 8 -18.27 5.25 4.05
CA GLU A 8 -17.16 5.57 4.96
C GLU A 8 -15.89 5.96 4.20
N LEU A 9 -15.59 5.26 3.09
CA LEU A 9 -14.44 5.55 2.25
C LEU A 9 -14.60 6.82 1.41
N ALA A 10 -15.78 7.04 0.83
CA ALA A 10 -16.05 8.16 -0.06
C ALA A 10 -16.22 9.48 0.69
N GLN A 11 -16.57 9.43 1.98
CA GLN A 11 -16.81 10.58 2.85
C GLN A 11 -17.75 11.63 2.23
N GLY A 12 -18.65 11.19 1.34
CA GLY A 12 -19.57 12.05 0.57
C GLY A 12 -18.91 12.98 -0.47
N LYS A 13 -17.59 12.93 -0.66
CA LYS A 13 -16.83 13.86 -1.53
C LYS A 13 -16.37 13.25 -2.84
N LEU A 14 -16.27 11.92 -2.89
CA LEU A 14 -15.74 11.17 -4.04
C LEU A 14 -16.83 10.31 -4.66
N ASN A 15 -16.85 10.23 -5.99
CA ASN A 15 -17.66 9.22 -6.65
C ASN A 15 -16.97 7.83 -6.60
N ARG A 16 -17.75 6.77 -6.83
CA ARG A 16 -17.26 5.38 -6.75
C ARG A 16 -16.09 5.07 -7.70
N TYR A 17 -16.01 5.74 -8.85
CA TYR A 17 -14.96 5.52 -9.84
C TYR A 17 -13.67 6.23 -9.44
N GLU A 18 -13.77 7.43 -8.90
CA GLU A 18 -12.65 8.19 -8.32
C GLU A 18 -12.03 7.45 -7.15
N LEU A 19 -12.87 6.92 -6.25
CA LEU A 19 -12.43 6.11 -5.13
C LEU A 19 -11.71 4.83 -5.61
N ALA A 20 -12.27 4.13 -6.60
CA ALA A 20 -11.64 2.93 -7.16
C ALA A 20 -10.28 3.24 -7.81
N LEU A 21 -10.20 4.32 -8.60
CA LEU A 21 -8.97 4.75 -9.25
C LEU A 21 -7.91 5.16 -8.22
N ALA A 22 -8.28 5.93 -7.21
CA ALA A 22 -7.38 6.34 -6.14
C ALA A 22 -6.87 5.13 -5.34
N THR A 23 -7.76 4.21 -4.97
CA THR A 23 -7.40 2.98 -4.27
C THR A 23 -6.40 2.14 -5.08
N ALA A 24 -6.60 2.04 -6.40
CA ALA A 24 -5.69 1.33 -7.29
C ALA A 24 -4.31 2.01 -7.38
N LYS A 25 -4.27 3.34 -7.48
CA LYS A 25 -3.01 4.12 -7.46
C LYS A 25 -2.24 3.92 -6.15
N CYS A 26 -2.93 3.98 -5.02
CA CYS A 26 -2.34 3.71 -3.70
C CYS A 26 -1.83 2.26 -3.59
N ALA A 27 -2.56 1.27 -4.11
CA ALA A 27 -2.13 -0.13 -4.12
C ALA A 27 -0.87 -0.33 -4.98
N ARG A 28 -0.72 0.42 -6.09
CA ARG A 28 0.51 0.41 -6.88
C ARG A 28 1.71 0.92 -6.06
N LEU A 29 1.57 2.05 -5.36
CA LEU A 29 2.63 2.59 -4.50
C LEU A 29 3.09 1.58 -3.43
N ILE A 30 2.14 0.86 -2.84
CA ILE A 30 2.43 -0.19 -1.85
C ILE A 30 3.21 -1.35 -2.48
N THR A 31 2.83 -1.76 -3.70
CA THR A 31 3.56 -2.80 -4.44
C THR A 31 4.98 -2.35 -4.80
N ASP A 32 5.14 -1.10 -5.22
CA ASP A 32 6.44 -0.53 -5.56
C ASP A 32 7.37 -0.52 -4.34
N GLU A 33 6.85 -0.16 -3.17
CA GLU A 33 7.60 -0.18 -1.91
C GLU A 33 7.98 -1.62 -1.48
N TYR A 34 7.08 -2.59 -1.64
CA TYR A 34 7.39 -4.00 -1.41
C TYR A 34 8.55 -4.49 -2.29
N VAL A 35 8.50 -4.18 -3.60
CA VAL A 35 9.56 -4.56 -4.54
C VAL A 35 10.89 -3.92 -4.15
N LYS A 36 10.89 -2.63 -3.81
CA LYS A 36 12.07 -1.91 -3.35
C LYS A 36 12.68 -2.54 -2.09
N GLN A 37 11.86 -2.87 -1.09
CA GLN A 37 12.33 -3.52 0.14
C GLN A 37 12.89 -4.92 -0.13
N ARG A 38 12.26 -5.67 -1.03
CA ARG A 38 12.75 -6.97 -1.45
C ARG A 38 14.10 -6.88 -2.16
N GLU A 39 14.27 -5.94 -3.09
CA GLU A 39 15.56 -5.73 -3.76
C GLU A 39 16.68 -5.34 -2.79
N LEU A 40 16.38 -4.47 -1.81
CA LEU A 40 17.33 -4.09 -0.76
C LEU A 40 17.70 -5.29 0.12
N ALA A 41 16.71 -6.11 0.49
CA ALA A 41 16.93 -7.34 1.25
C ALA A 41 17.80 -8.33 0.48
N GLU A 42 17.52 -8.58 -0.81
CA GLU A 42 18.30 -9.48 -1.66
C GLU A 42 19.77 -9.03 -1.81
N LYS A 43 20.00 -7.71 -1.96
CA LYS A 43 21.36 -7.14 -2.00
C LYS A 43 22.12 -7.30 -0.68
N SER A 44 21.43 -7.13 0.45
CA SER A 44 22.06 -7.25 1.78
C SER A 44 22.51 -8.67 2.13
N GLN A 45 21.84 -9.70 1.59
CA GLN A 45 22.26 -11.10 1.78
C GLN A 45 23.44 -11.49 0.89
N THR A 46 23.54 -10.89 -0.30
CA THR A 46 24.62 -11.23 -1.26
C THR A 46 25.97 -10.62 -0.85
N GLY A 47 25.96 -9.53 -0.07
CA GLY A 47 27.18 -8.82 0.36
C GLY A 47 27.75 -9.23 1.71
N ASN A 48 27.06 -10.08 2.50
CA ASN A 48 27.45 -10.40 3.87
C ASN A 48 27.42 -11.92 4.09
N ASN A 49 28.58 -12.52 4.38
CA ASN A 49 28.73 -13.98 4.56
C ASN A 49 28.07 -14.52 5.85
N ASP A 50 27.59 -13.65 6.74
CA ASP A 50 26.91 -13.95 8.01
C ASP A 50 25.43 -13.52 8.00
N ALA A 51 24.74 -13.62 6.86
CA ALA A 51 23.34 -13.23 6.73
C ALA A 51 22.39 -14.32 7.29
N ASP A 52 22.39 -14.51 8.61
CA ASP A 52 21.52 -15.47 9.32
C ASP A 52 20.04 -15.09 9.33
N LYS A 53 19.71 -13.83 9.00
CA LYS A 53 18.32 -13.37 8.98
C LYS A 53 17.64 -13.78 7.67
N PRO A 54 16.49 -14.46 7.73
CA PRO A 54 15.75 -14.83 6.52
C PRO A 54 15.30 -13.57 5.76
N LEU A 55 15.33 -13.62 4.43
CA LEU A 55 14.91 -12.51 3.54
C LEU A 55 13.55 -11.93 3.95
N MET A 56 12.62 -12.84 4.25
CA MET A 56 11.29 -12.57 4.79
C MET A 56 11.29 -12.16 6.27
N SER A 57 12.35 -11.60 6.81
CA SER A 57 12.30 -10.86 8.08
C SER A 57 12.70 -9.39 7.90
N MET A 58 13.28 -9.07 6.73
CA MET A 58 13.78 -7.73 6.40
C MET A 58 12.76 -6.87 5.65
N ILE A 59 11.70 -7.49 5.13
CA ILE A 59 10.57 -6.79 4.51
C ILE A 59 9.52 -6.48 5.58
N ASP A 60 8.87 -5.32 5.52
CA ASP A 60 7.76 -5.00 6.43
C ASP A 60 6.67 -6.08 6.34
N LYS A 61 6.17 -6.49 7.51
CA LYS A 61 5.11 -7.49 7.61
C LYS A 61 3.84 -7.02 6.92
N GLU A 62 3.52 -5.74 7.00
CA GLU A 62 2.33 -5.19 6.35
C GLU A 62 2.42 -5.39 4.83
N TYR A 63 3.57 -5.13 4.21
CA TYR A 63 3.76 -5.29 2.77
C TYR A 63 3.87 -6.74 2.30
N ARG A 64 4.35 -7.64 3.16
CA ARG A 64 4.48 -9.07 2.83
C ARG A 64 3.18 -9.85 2.96
N ASP A 65 2.49 -9.66 4.08
CA ASP A 65 1.41 -10.57 4.49
C ASP A 65 0.03 -10.09 4.04
N GLU A 66 -0.12 -8.79 3.78
CA GLU A 66 -1.40 -8.20 3.41
C GLU A 66 -1.47 -7.81 1.93
N LYS A 67 -2.66 -7.93 1.34
CA LYS A 67 -2.86 -7.51 -0.06
C LYS A 67 -2.73 -5.99 -0.16
N ALA A 68 -1.97 -5.50 -1.14
CA ALA A 68 -1.79 -4.08 -1.39
C ALA A 68 -3.11 -3.28 -1.47
N ILE A 69 -4.15 -3.87 -2.06
CA ILE A 69 -5.49 -3.26 -2.12
C ILE A 69 -6.11 -3.10 -0.73
N LYS A 70 -5.96 -4.10 0.16
CA LYS A 70 -6.51 -4.05 1.53
C LYS A 70 -5.78 -3.00 2.36
N ILE A 71 -4.45 -2.93 2.24
CA ILE A 71 -3.63 -1.89 2.89
C ILE A 71 -4.08 -0.50 2.38
N SER A 72 -4.22 -0.34 1.07
CA SER A 72 -4.69 0.90 0.44
C SER A 72 -6.05 1.35 0.99
N ILE A 73 -7.05 0.46 1.02
CA ILE A 73 -8.38 0.74 1.59
C ILE A 73 -8.27 1.17 3.06
N ASN A 74 -7.49 0.45 3.86
CA ASN A 74 -7.33 0.76 5.28
C ASN A 74 -6.63 2.10 5.51
N ARG A 75 -5.60 2.43 4.73
CA ARG A 75 -4.87 3.69 4.82
C ARG A 75 -5.73 4.88 4.41
N ILE A 76 -6.57 4.72 3.37
CA ILE A 76 -7.58 5.73 3.00
C ILE A 76 -8.57 5.93 4.16
N HIS A 77 -9.11 4.83 4.70
CA HIS A 77 -10.09 4.88 5.79
C HIS A 77 -9.52 5.49 7.08
N ARG A 78 -8.24 5.25 7.39
CA ARG A 78 -7.54 5.85 8.53
C ARG A 78 -7.13 7.31 8.30
N GLY A 79 -7.26 7.83 7.08
CA GLY A 79 -6.82 9.17 6.71
C GLY A 79 -5.31 9.31 6.47
N GLU A 80 -4.58 8.21 6.37
CA GLU A 80 -3.15 8.20 6.00
C GLU A 80 -2.95 8.56 4.52
N TYR A 81 -3.92 8.22 3.68
CA TYR A 81 -4.01 8.66 2.30
C TYR A 81 -5.19 9.60 2.10
N VAL A 82 -4.91 10.79 1.55
CA VAL A 82 -5.92 11.79 1.24
C VAL A 82 -6.02 11.93 -0.28
N ILE A 83 -7.24 11.85 -0.78
CA ILE A 83 -7.55 11.93 -2.21
C ILE A 83 -8.04 13.35 -2.49
N PHE A 84 -7.32 14.07 -3.35
CA PHE A 84 -7.69 15.41 -3.79
C PHE A 84 -8.05 15.40 -5.27
N LYS A 85 -8.99 16.26 -5.66
CA LYS A 85 -9.20 16.63 -7.05
C LYS A 85 -8.32 17.83 -7.34
N ASP A 86 -7.56 17.74 -8.42
CA ASP A 86 -6.89 18.91 -8.95
C ASP A 86 -7.93 19.65 -9.79
N ASP A 87 -8.49 20.74 -9.25
CA ASP A 87 -9.46 21.59 -9.94
C ASP A 87 -8.77 22.56 -10.93
N THR A 88 -7.45 22.43 -11.11
CA THR A 88 -6.68 23.22 -12.06
C THR A 88 -6.77 22.60 -13.46
N ALA A 89 -7.86 22.89 -14.17
CA ALA A 89 -8.02 22.65 -15.61
C ALA A 89 -8.61 23.89 -16.29
#